data_AF-A0A378AMM5-F1
#
_entry.id   AF-A0A378AMM5-F1
#
_cell.length_a   1.000
_cell.length_b   1.000
_cell.length_c   1.000
_cell.angle_alpha   90.00
_cell.angle_beta   90.00
_cell.angle_gamma   90.00
#
_symmetry.space_group_name_H-M   'P 1'
#
loop_
_entity.id
_entity.type
_entity.pdbx_description
1 polymer ?
#
loop_
_entity_poly.entity_id
_entity_poly.type
_entity_poly.pdbx_seq_one_letter_code
_entity_poly.pdbx_strand_id
1 'polypeptide(L)' 'MVSNNSERSGEYLLEMSNINKSFPGVKALDNVNLKVRPHSIHALMGENGAGKSTY' A
#
# COMPACT_ATOMS: atom_id res chain seq x y z
N MET A 1 34.94 -12.01 5.11
CA MET A 1 34.37 -11.65 6.43
C MET A 1 34.06 -10.17 6.33
N VAL A 2 32.83 -9.69 6.25
CA VAL A 2 31.63 -10.00 7.05
C VAL A 2 30.41 -10.03 6.13
N SER A 3 29.65 -11.13 6.18
CA SER A 3 28.29 -11.16 5.63
C SER A 3 27.41 -10.34 6.56
N ASN A 4 27.08 -9.11 6.19
CA ASN A 4 26.04 -8.35 6.88
C ASN A 4 24.68 -8.91 6.49
N ASN A 5 24.34 -10.06 7.07
CA ASN A 5 22.98 -10.54 7.12
C ASN A 5 22.30 -9.78 8.26
N SER A 6 21.92 -8.52 8.02
CA SER A 6 20.97 -7.86 8.90
C SER A 6 19.65 -8.59 8.73
N GLU A 7 19.25 -9.33 9.75
CA GLU A 7 17.93 -9.94 9.85
C GLU A 7 16.88 -8.92 9.40
N ARG A 8 16.19 -9.18 8.27
CA ARG A 8 15.03 -8.37 7.84
C ARG A 8 13.83 -8.69 8.76
N SER A 9 13.99 -8.43 10.05
CA SER A 9 12.90 -8.45 11.01
C SER A 9 12.03 -7.21 10.80
N GLY A 10 11.11 -7.30 9.83
CA GLY A 10 10.03 -6.32 9.67
C GLY A 10 10.06 -5.46 8.41
N GLU A 11 10.77 -5.85 7.36
CA GLU A 11 10.53 -5.22 6.05
C GLU A 11 9.11 -5.50 5.57
N TYR A 12 8.48 -4.47 5.00
CA TYR A 12 7.14 -4.55 4.45
C TYR A 12 7.08 -5.61 3.34
N LEU A 13 6.05 -6.45 3.36
CA LEU A 13 5.77 -7.44 2.32
C LEU A 13 5.32 -6.76 1.01
N LEU A 14 4.58 -5.67 1.14
CA LEU A 14 4.13 -4.85 0.01
C LEU A 14 4.33 -3.39 0.37
N GLU A 15 4.99 -2.64 -0.51
CA GLU A 15 5.12 -1.20 -0.42
C GLU A 15 4.64 -0.57 -1.73
N MET A 16 3.65 0.29 -1.62
CA MET A 16 3.09 1.08 -2.70
C MET A 16 3.28 2.55 -2.35
N SER A 17 3.89 3.31 -3.26
CA SER A 17 4.19 4.72 -3.04
C SER A 17 3.66 5.58 -4.18
N ASN A 18 3.18 6.78 -3.82
CA ASN A 18 2.69 7.80 -4.73
C ASN A 18 1.65 7.27 -5.74
N ILE A 19 0.76 6.39 -5.28
CA ILE A 19 -0.26 5.78 -6.12
C ILE A 19 -1.29 6.83 -6.52
N ASN A 20 -1.47 6.99 -7.82
CA ASN A 20 -2.46 7.85 -8.43
C ASN A 20 -3.30 7.03 -9.40
N LYS A 21 -4.62 7.11 -9.30
CA LYS A 21 -5.53 6.39 -10.21
C LYS A 21 -6.77 7.23 -10.47
N SER A 22 -7.07 7.41 -11.75
CA SER A 22 -8.23 8.15 -12.21
C SER A 22 -9.05 7.30 -13.18
N PHE A 23 -10.35 7.50 -13.14
CA PHE A 23 -11.34 7.05 -14.13
C PHE A 23 -12.02 8.29 -14.72
N PRO A 24 -12.74 8.18 -15.85
CA PRO A 24 -13.45 9.33 -16.42
C PRO A 24 -14.36 10.00 -15.37
N GLY A 25 -14.10 11.27 -15.07
CA GLY A 25 -14.86 12.06 -14.10
C GLY A 25 -14.55 11.83 -12.61
N VAL A 26 -13.66 10.90 -12.25
CA VAL A 26 -13.33 10.59 -10.85
C VAL A 26 -11.84 10.34 -10.65
N LYS A 27 -11.21 11.05 -9.71
CA LYS A 27 -9.88 10.71 -9.19
C LYS A 27 -10.05 9.73 -8.03
N ALA A 28 -9.85 8.45 -8.30
CA ALA A 28 -10.09 7.38 -7.34
C ALA A 28 -8.98 7.28 -6.28
N LEU A 29 -7.73 7.53 -6.66
CA LEU A 29 -6.56 7.57 -5.77
C LEU A 29 -5.72 8.81 -6.09
N ASP A 30 -5.30 9.53 -5.05
CA ASP A 30 -4.47 10.74 -5.15
C ASP A 30 -3.28 10.66 -4.22
N ASN A 31 -2.09 10.48 -4.80
CA ASN A 31 -0.80 10.43 -4.11
C ASN A 31 -0.79 9.57 -2.83
N VAL A 32 -1.33 8.35 -2.92
CA VAL A 32 -1.51 7.51 -1.73
C VAL A 32 -0.34 6.54 -1.53
N ASN A 33 0.02 6.30 -0.26
CA ASN A 33 1.11 5.42 0.14
C ASN A 33 0.55 4.30 1.05
N LEU A 34 0.89 3.04 0.76
CA LEU A 34 0.50 1.89 1.57
C LEU A 34 1.71 0.99 1.82
N LYS A 35 1.87 0.56 3.07
CA LYS A 35 2.88 -0.42 3.45
C LYS A 35 2.24 -1.54 4.26
N VAL A 36 2.40 -2.78 3.82
CA VAL A 36 1.80 -3.97 4.43
C VAL A 36 2.90 -4.80 5.04
N ARG A 37 2.77 -5.14 6.33
CA ARG A 37 3.70 -6.04 7.00
C ARG A 37 3.36 -7.51 6.71
N PRO A 38 4.33 -8.43 6.69
CA PRO A 38 4.04 -9.85 6.64
C PRO A 38 3.08 -10.28 7.75
N HIS A 39 2.21 -11.25 7.47
CA HIS A 39 1.29 -11.85 8.47
C HIS A 39 0.31 -10.87 9.13
N SER A 40 -0.12 -9.82 8.41
CA SER A 40 -1.07 -8.82 8.90
C SER A 40 -2.35 -8.80 8.08
N ILE A 41 -3.48 -8.50 8.73
CA ILE A 41 -4.77 -8.29 8.08
C ILE A 41 -5.05 -6.79 8.07
N HIS A 42 -5.33 -6.25 6.89
CA HIS A 42 -5.67 -4.84 6.68
C HIS A 42 -7.11 -4.75 6.14
N ALA A 43 -7.87 -3.76 6.63
CA ALA A 43 -9.19 -3.44 6.11
C ALA A 43 -9.16 -2.07 5.43
N LEU A 44 -9.70 -1.99 4.22
CA LEU A 44 -9.92 -0.73 3.51
C LEU A 44 -11.35 -0.25 3.79
N MET A 45 -11.46 0.92 4.43
CA MET A 45 -12.73 1.52 4.83
C MET A 45 -12.92 2.89 4.16
N GLY A 46 -14.17 3.28 3.95
CA GLY A 46 -14.52 4.53 3.27
C GLY A 46 -15.87 4.45 2.56
N GLU A 47 -16.41 5.59 2.14
CA GLU A 47 -17.70 5.69 1.44
C GLU A 47 -17.65 5.07 0.03
N ASN A 48 -18.82 4.84 -0.57
CA ASN A 48 -18.90 4.36 -1.96
C ASN A 48 -18.26 5.38 -2.90
N GLY A 49 -17.35 4.92 -3.76
CA GLY A 49 -16.56 5.79 -4.64
C GLY A 49 -15.21 6.25 -4.08
N ALA A 50 -14.89 5.97 -2.82
CA ALA A 50 -13.61 6.35 -2.20
C ALA A 50 -12.36 5.57 -2.69
N GLY A 51 -12.47 4.77 -3.75
CA GLY A 51 -11.33 4.04 -4.33
C GLY A 51 -10.96 2.72 -3.63
N LYS A 52 -11.78 2.21 -2.69
CA LYS A 52 -11.49 0.97 -1.93
C LYS A 52 -11.24 -0.26 -2.81
N SER A 53 -12.08 -0.49 -3.82
CA SER A 53 -11.93 -1.61 -4.77
C SER A 53 -10.92 -1.33 -5.88
N THR A 54 -10.39 -0.11 -5.93
CA THR A 54 -9.38 0.32 -6.91
C THR A 54 -7.96 0.14 -6.38
N TYR A 55 -7.80 0.22 -5.07
CA TYR A 55 -6.60 -0.25 -4.36
C TYR A 55 -6.35 -1.73 -4.60
#